data_AF-A0A7S2A3E7-F1
#
_entry.id   AF-A0A7S2A3E7-F1
#
_cell.length_a   1.000
_cell.length_b   1.000
_cell.length_c   1.000
_cell.angle_alpha   90.00
_cell.angle_beta   90.00
_cell.angle_gamma   90.00
#
_symmetry.space_group_name_H-M   'P 1'
#
loop_
_entity.id
_entity.type
_entity.pdbx_description
1 polymer ?
#
loop_
_entity_poly.entity_id
_entity_poly.type
_entity_poly.pdbx_seq_one_letter_code
_entity_poly.pdbx_strand_id
1 'polypeptide(L)'
;MLNTKPIEEATTLLPPSSAASHHTMVLNLTPIQTCAAVALVCSIWNLFGDICFIDFYLAHMNFDAFGAIDNVSRPGNLFDFDKDWPLLVAQAGGWMYPVWAMATIYPLYLGLETSGGATSDRRHSVLPCALLAYGLCVVGGNLHSGFAFTTILPQVFHKHTPQSDEHELNLHSTINFAQSTIMDRYVFGYTPGPLTIMIASGWIIYIVITKETKFPKWFALCTPLVTVAWVNLIGFMLMPWPWGMYFVGSFGTWIIFVMNAAASWVLWNVKAGITLQVQNHSV
;
A
#
# COMPACT_ATOMS: atom_id res chain seq x y z
N MET A 1 -30.96 82.49 -38.28
CA MET A 1 -30.55 81.53 -39.32
C MET A 1 -29.07 81.25 -39.17
N LEU A 2 -28.72 80.09 -38.59
CA LEU A 2 -27.58 79.23 -38.92
C LEU A 2 -27.53 78.14 -37.84
N ASN A 3 -27.88 76.94 -38.28
CA ASN A 3 -28.03 75.72 -37.51
C ASN A 3 -26.68 74.98 -37.58
N THR A 4 -25.89 75.02 -36.52
CA THR A 4 -24.62 74.26 -36.42
C THR A 4 -24.82 73.08 -35.48
N LYS A 5 -25.00 71.89 -36.06
CA LYS A 5 -24.94 70.60 -35.34
C LYS A 5 -23.51 70.36 -34.84
N PRO A 6 -23.32 69.82 -33.62
CA PRO A 6 -22.04 69.28 -33.19
C PRO A 6 -21.83 67.86 -33.73
N ILE A 7 -20.55 67.55 -33.93
CA ILE A 7 -19.97 66.31 -34.49
C ILE A 7 -20.00 65.23 -33.41
N GLU A 8 -20.51 64.03 -33.74
CA GLU A 8 -20.44 62.84 -32.88
C GLU A 8 -19.02 62.22 -32.97
N GLU A 9 -18.32 62.17 -31.83
CA GLU A 9 -17.12 61.34 -31.65
C GLU A 9 -17.53 59.88 -31.46
N ALA A 10 -17.13 59.02 -32.39
CA ALA A 10 -17.32 57.58 -32.31
C ALA A 10 -16.28 56.97 -31.36
N THR A 11 -16.64 56.82 -30.09
CA THR A 11 -15.84 56.06 -29.11
C THR A 11 -16.00 54.57 -29.39
N THR A 12 -14.98 53.96 -30.01
CA THR A 12 -14.85 52.51 -30.16
C THR A 12 -14.81 51.83 -28.79
N LEU A 13 -15.90 51.18 -28.40
CA LEU A 13 -15.99 50.28 -27.26
C LEU A 13 -15.19 49.00 -27.56
N LEU A 14 -14.03 48.85 -26.92
CA LEU A 14 -13.35 47.56 -26.82
C LEU A 14 -14.25 46.59 -26.02
N PRO A 15 -14.39 45.33 -26.45
CA PRO A 15 -15.16 44.35 -25.69
C PRO A 15 -14.49 44.10 -24.32
N PRO A 16 -15.28 43.93 -23.26
CA PRO A 16 -14.75 43.64 -21.94
C PRO A 16 -13.96 42.33 -21.99
N SER A 17 -12.70 42.37 -21.55
CA SER A 17 -11.88 41.18 -21.35
C SER A 17 -12.65 40.24 -20.43
N SER A 18 -13.03 39.07 -20.95
CA SER A 18 -13.61 37.99 -20.16
C SER A 18 -12.58 37.58 -19.11
N ALA A 19 -12.77 38.03 -17.87
CA ALA A 19 -12.05 37.51 -16.74
C ALA A 19 -12.34 36.01 -16.68
N ALA A 20 -11.33 35.20 -16.99
CA ALA A 20 -11.42 33.76 -16.84
C ALA A 20 -11.70 33.46 -15.36
N SER A 21 -12.94 33.02 -15.06
CA SER A 21 -13.25 32.52 -13.73
C SER A 21 -12.44 31.25 -13.54
N HIS A 22 -11.40 31.33 -12.71
CA HIS A 22 -10.76 30.14 -12.16
C HIS A 22 -11.81 29.42 -11.30
N HIS A 23 -12.56 28.52 -11.91
CA HIS A 23 -13.39 27.56 -11.20
C HIS A 23 -12.47 26.58 -10.49
N THR A 24 -12.08 26.90 -9.26
CA THR A 24 -11.47 25.96 -8.33
C THR A 24 -12.53 24.91 -7.99
N MET A 25 -12.41 23.73 -8.61
CA MET A 25 -13.29 22.60 -8.33
C MET A 25 -12.95 22.06 -6.94
N VAL A 26 -13.71 22.46 -5.93
CA VAL A 26 -13.55 21.93 -4.56
C VAL A 26 -14.28 20.58 -4.47
N LEU A 27 -13.50 19.49 -4.48
CA LEU A 27 -14.01 18.14 -4.23
C LEU A 27 -14.32 17.98 -2.73
N ASN A 28 -15.59 18.04 -2.36
CA ASN A 28 -16.04 17.74 -1.00
C ASN A 28 -16.16 16.21 -0.80
N LEU A 29 -15.04 15.57 -0.47
CA LEU A 29 -14.99 14.15 -0.12
C LEU A 29 -15.39 13.94 1.35
N THR A 30 -16.19 12.90 1.63
CA THR A 30 -16.42 12.46 3.02
C THR A 30 -15.15 11.86 3.62
N PRO A 31 -15.05 11.71 4.96
CA PRO A 31 -13.89 11.08 5.58
C PRO A 31 -13.58 9.68 5.04
N ILE A 32 -14.61 8.85 4.81
CA ILE A 32 -14.44 7.51 4.21
C ILE A 32 -13.90 7.60 2.79
N GLN A 33 -14.40 8.55 1.99
CA GLN A 33 -13.92 8.77 0.62
C GLN A 33 -12.46 9.23 0.59
N THR A 34 -12.08 10.08 1.55
CA THR A 34 -10.70 10.53 1.72
C THR A 34 -9.80 9.36 2.10
N CYS A 35 -10.21 8.54 3.07
CA CYS A 35 -9.49 7.32 3.44
C CYS A 35 -9.33 6.36 2.25
N ALA A 36 -10.38 6.15 1.46
CA ALA A 36 -10.33 5.30 0.27
C ALA A 36 -9.36 5.85 -0.79
N ALA A 37 -9.38 7.16 -1.05
CA ALA A 37 -8.48 7.80 -2.01
C ALA A 37 -7.02 7.73 -1.55
N VAL A 38 -6.74 8.04 -0.27
CA VAL A 38 -5.40 7.92 0.32
C VAL A 38 -4.91 6.48 0.25
N ALA A 39 -5.75 5.52 0.64
CA ALA A 39 -5.40 4.12 0.59
C ALA A 39 -5.13 3.61 -0.83
N LEU A 40 -5.87 4.08 -1.84
CA LEU A 40 -5.61 3.76 -3.23
C LEU A 40 -4.23 4.28 -3.68
N VAL A 41 -3.89 5.53 -3.35
CA VAL A 41 -2.57 6.10 -3.67
C VAL A 41 -1.46 5.31 -2.99
N CYS A 42 -1.60 5.00 -1.70
CA CYS A 42 -0.64 4.16 -0.98
C CYS A 42 -0.53 2.75 -1.59
N SER A 43 -1.65 2.15 -2.01
CA SER A 43 -1.68 0.83 -2.64
C SER A 43 -0.93 0.82 -3.96
N ILE A 44 -1.10 1.84 -4.80
CA ILE A 44 -0.40 1.96 -6.08
C ILE A 44 1.11 2.08 -5.84
N TRP A 45 1.50 2.90 -4.88
CA TRP A 45 2.92 3.08 -4.56
C TRP A 45 3.55 1.81 -4.00
N ASN A 46 2.87 1.12 -3.08
CA ASN A 46 3.37 -0.14 -2.54
C ASN A 46 3.37 -1.27 -3.58
N LEU A 47 2.37 -1.32 -4.46
CA LEU A 47 2.37 -2.26 -5.58
C LEU A 47 3.59 -2.06 -6.49
N PHE A 48 3.94 -0.80 -6.79
CA PHE A 48 5.17 -0.49 -7.52
C PHE A 48 6.40 -1.03 -6.77
N GLY A 49 6.46 -0.81 -5.46
CA GLY A 49 7.54 -1.31 -4.61
C GLY A 49 7.67 -2.83 -4.64
N ASP A 50 6.56 -3.55 -4.43
CA ASP A 50 6.50 -5.01 -4.45
C ASP A 50 6.93 -5.56 -5.81
N ILE A 51 6.40 -5.02 -6.92
CA ILE A 51 6.77 -5.46 -8.28
C ILE A 51 8.26 -5.21 -8.53
N CYS A 52 8.79 -4.04 -8.14
CA CYS A 52 10.21 -3.73 -8.28
C CYS A 52 11.09 -4.69 -7.47
N PHE A 53 10.69 -5.03 -6.24
CA PHE A 53 11.41 -5.99 -5.40
C PHE A 53 11.43 -7.38 -6.01
N ILE A 54 10.27 -7.88 -6.44
CA ILE A 54 10.17 -9.21 -7.06
C ILE A 54 10.95 -9.27 -8.37
N ASP A 55 10.93 -8.21 -9.18
CA ASP A 55 11.71 -8.17 -10.41
C ASP A 55 13.22 -8.22 -10.13
N PHE A 56 13.67 -7.48 -9.09
CA PHE A 56 15.06 -7.52 -8.65
C PHE A 56 15.45 -8.90 -8.11
N TYR A 57 14.59 -9.50 -7.29
CA TYR A 57 14.81 -10.83 -6.73
C TYR A 57 14.96 -11.87 -7.85
N LEU A 58 14.10 -11.84 -8.87
CA LEU A 58 14.18 -12.72 -10.03
C LEU A 58 15.44 -12.51 -10.89
N ALA A 59 15.98 -11.29 -10.90
CA ALA A 59 17.14 -10.92 -11.72
C ALA A 59 18.50 -11.21 -11.05
N HIS A 60 18.58 -11.10 -9.72
CA HIS A 60 19.85 -11.07 -8.99
C HIS A 60 19.97 -12.06 -7.84
N MET A 61 18.88 -12.73 -7.45
CA MET A 61 18.87 -13.61 -6.28
C MET A 61 18.50 -15.05 -6.67
N ASN A 62 19.09 -16.00 -5.97
CA ASN A 62 18.87 -17.42 -6.21
C ASN A 62 17.70 -17.94 -5.34
N PHE A 63 16.70 -18.52 -6.01
CA PHE A 63 15.53 -19.13 -5.37
C PHE A 63 15.87 -20.34 -4.51
N ASP A 64 16.81 -21.17 -4.95
CA ASP A 64 17.15 -22.45 -4.31
C ASP A 64 18.07 -22.26 -3.09
N ALA A 65 18.71 -21.09 -2.98
CA ALA A 65 19.68 -20.75 -1.94
C ALA A 65 19.21 -19.60 -1.04
N PHE A 66 17.91 -19.57 -0.71
CA PHE A 66 17.30 -18.64 0.26
C PHE A 66 17.74 -17.17 0.11
N GLY A 67 17.74 -16.66 -1.12
CA GLY A 67 18.11 -15.27 -1.38
C GLY A 67 19.61 -14.98 -1.32
N ALA A 68 20.46 -16.00 -1.47
CA ALA A 68 21.84 -15.80 -1.88
C ALA A 68 21.90 -15.09 -3.25
N ILE A 69 23.03 -14.47 -3.55
CA ILE A 69 23.25 -13.76 -4.81
C ILE A 69 23.41 -14.82 -5.91
N ASP A 70 22.75 -14.63 -7.05
CA ASP A 70 22.98 -15.50 -8.21
C ASP A 70 24.39 -15.22 -8.77
N ASN A 71 25.07 -16.24 -9.28
CA ASN A 71 26.42 -16.07 -9.85
C ASN A 71 26.39 -15.28 -11.16
N VAL A 72 25.22 -15.21 -11.81
CA VAL A 72 25.02 -14.56 -13.10
C VAL A 72 23.86 -13.57 -12.97
N SER A 73 24.15 -12.28 -13.08
CA SER A 73 23.11 -11.25 -13.15
C SER A 73 22.33 -11.37 -14.45
N ARG A 74 21.01 -11.27 -14.37
CA ARG A 74 20.11 -11.22 -15.53
C ARG A 74 19.46 -9.84 -15.61
N PRO A 75 19.05 -9.38 -16.80
CA PRO A 75 18.19 -8.21 -16.88
C PRO A 75 16.85 -8.49 -16.17
N GLY A 76 16.30 -7.47 -15.50
CA GLY A 76 14.94 -7.53 -14.97
C GLY A 76 13.93 -7.71 -16.10
N ASN A 77 12.78 -8.33 -15.81
CA ASN A 77 11.73 -8.50 -16.81
C ASN A 77 10.94 -7.19 -17.03
N LEU A 78 10.93 -6.30 -16.04
CA LEU A 78 10.16 -5.06 -16.05
C LEU A 78 11.03 -3.81 -15.89
N PHE A 79 12.10 -3.91 -15.09
CA PHE A 79 12.98 -2.79 -14.76
C PHE A 79 14.41 -3.03 -15.24
N ASP A 80 15.03 -1.93 -15.63
CA ASP A 80 16.45 -1.84 -15.94
C ASP A 80 17.23 -1.47 -14.67
N PHE A 81 17.92 -2.46 -14.08
CA PHE A 81 18.68 -2.32 -12.83
C PHE A 81 20.11 -1.81 -13.01
N ASP A 82 20.52 -1.50 -14.25
CA ASP A 82 21.73 -0.71 -14.46
C ASP A 82 21.54 0.71 -13.91
N LYS A 83 20.29 1.18 -13.87
CA LYS A 83 19.88 2.42 -13.22
C LYS A 83 19.36 2.15 -11.81
N ASP A 84 19.83 2.91 -10.82
CA ASP A 84 19.43 2.70 -9.43
C ASP A 84 18.09 3.36 -9.05
N TRP A 85 17.55 4.24 -9.90
CA TRP A 85 16.34 4.99 -9.57
C TRP A 85 15.10 4.12 -9.24
N PRO A 86 14.81 2.99 -9.92
CA PRO A 86 13.62 2.20 -9.61
C PRO A 86 13.68 1.67 -8.18
N LEU A 87 14.85 1.20 -7.77
CA LEU A 87 15.12 0.69 -6.43
C LEU A 87 15.01 1.79 -5.38
N LEU A 88 15.61 2.96 -5.63
CA LEU A 88 15.54 4.08 -4.68
C LEU A 88 14.09 4.57 -4.47
N VAL A 89 13.29 4.65 -5.54
CA VAL A 89 11.87 5.04 -5.47
C VAL A 89 11.05 3.98 -4.74
N ALA A 90 11.30 2.71 -5.05
CA ALA A 90 10.61 1.59 -4.42
C ALA A 90 10.93 1.49 -2.93
N GLN A 91 12.19 1.67 -2.54
CA GLN A 91 12.64 1.73 -1.14
C GLN A 91 11.98 2.90 -0.39
N ALA A 92 11.85 4.07 -1.02
CA ALA A 92 11.18 5.23 -0.42
C ALA A 92 9.68 4.99 -0.15
N GLY A 93 9.06 3.97 -0.75
CA GLY A 93 7.64 3.68 -0.54
C GLY A 93 7.24 3.28 0.87
N GLY A 94 8.17 2.83 1.70
CA GLY A 94 7.84 2.26 3.02
C GLY A 94 7.25 3.24 3.99
N TRP A 95 7.57 4.51 3.78
CA TRP A 95 7.01 5.60 4.55
C TRP A 95 5.50 5.76 4.35
N MET A 96 4.91 5.15 3.31
CA MET A 96 3.46 5.17 3.07
C MET A 96 2.69 4.16 3.94
N TYR A 97 3.34 3.12 4.50
CA TYR A 97 2.63 2.09 5.27
C TYR A 97 1.91 2.61 6.53
N PRO A 98 2.51 3.48 7.36
CA PRO A 98 1.80 4.05 8.51
C PRO A 98 0.56 4.86 8.08
N VAL A 99 0.68 5.66 7.01
CA VAL A 99 -0.44 6.42 6.45
C VAL A 99 -1.53 5.49 5.93
N TRP A 100 -1.13 4.44 5.20
CA TRP A 100 -2.04 3.46 4.66
C TRP A 100 -2.76 2.63 5.73
N ALA A 101 -2.02 2.25 6.77
CA ALA A 101 -2.56 1.54 7.92
C ALA A 101 -3.66 2.39 8.57
N MET A 102 -3.40 3.67 8.85
CA MET A 102 -4.40 4.56 9.42
C MET A 102 -5.61 4.77 8.50
N ALA A 103 -5.38 4.97 7.19
CA ALA A 103 -6.43 5.10 6.19
C ALA A 103 -7.29 3.82 6.06
N THR A 104 -6.77 2.66 6.44
CA THR A 104 -7.49 1.38 6.43
C THR A 104 -8.17 1.08 7.75
N ILE A 105 -7.51 1.36 8.87
CA ILE A 105 -8.05 1.10 10.21
C ILE A 105 -9.25 1.99 10.51
N TYR A 106 -9.25 3.25 10.07
CA TYR A 106 -10.35 4.16 10.40
C TYR A 106 -11.71 3.68 9.85
N PRO A 107 -11.87 3.37 8.54
CA PRO A 107 -13.12 2.77 8.04
C PRO A 107 -13.43 1.43 8.70
N LEU A 108 -12.42 0.58 8.90
CA LEU A 108 -12.61 -0.74 9.51
C LEU A 108 -13.18 -0.63 10.94
N TYR A 109 -12.61 0.25 11.76
CA TYR A 109 -13.08 0.53 13.11
C TYR A 109 -14.54 0.96 13.09
N LEU A 110 -14.90 1.93 12.24
CA LEU A 110 -16.27 2.44 12.14
C LEU A 110 -17.29 1.37 11.71
N GLY A 111 -16.88 0.43 10.86
CA GLY A 111 -17.76 -0.64 10.40
C GLY A 111 -17.88 -1.79 11.41
N LEU A 112 -16.86 -2.03 12.22
CA LEU A 112 -16.86 -3.04 13.29
C LEU A 112 -17.54 -2.58 14.58
N GLU A 113 -17.86 -1.29 14.73
CA GLU A 113 -18.69 -0.83 15.85
C GLU A 113 -20.07 -1.50 15.79
N THR A 114 -20.45 -2.18 16.87
CA THR A 114 -21.74 -2.84 17.00
C THR A 114 -22.87 -1.83 17.13
N SER A 115 -24.00 -2.09 16.47
CA SER A 115 -25.16 -1.17 16.43
C SER A 115 -25.89 -0.99 17.78
N GLY A 116 -25.43 -1.67 18.85
CA GLY A 116 -26.07 -1.71 20.16
C GLY A 116 -25.25 -1.11 21.30
N GLY A 117 -24.88 0.17 21.22
CA GLY A 117 -24.73 1.15 22.32
C GLY A 117 -23.92 0.88 23.62
N ALA A 118 -23.47 -0.33 23.95
CA ALA A 118 -22.78 -0.58 25.21
C ALA A 118 -21.28 -0.30 25.09
N THR A 119 -20.79 0.68 25.85
CA THR A 119 -19.36 1.08 25.92
C THR A 119 -18.40 -0.07 26.27
N SER A 120 -18.90 -1.13 26.91
CA SER A 120 -18.15 -2.36 27.21
C SER A 120 -17.72 -3.15 25.97
N ASP A 121 -18.44 -3.02 24.85
CA ASP A 121 -18.21 -3.83 23.64
C ASP A 121 -17.16 -3.22 22.68
N ARG A 122 -16.77 -1.94 22.89
CA ARG A 122 -15.80 -1.24 22.03
C ARG A 122 -14.43 -1.89 22.00
N ARG A 123 -14.03 -2.58 23.09
CA ARG A 123 -12.75 -3.32 23.15
C ARG A 123 -12.66 -4.38 22.06
N HIS A 124 -13.79 -4.98 21.67
CA HIS A 124 -13.82 -6.01 20.64
C HIS A 124 -13.50 -5.45 19.24
N SER A 125 -13.80 -4.19 18.96
CA SER A 125 -13.49 -3.55 17.67
C SER A 125 -12.09 -2.91 17.69
N VAL A 126 -11.67 -2.34 18.82
CA VAL A 126 -10.36 -1.68 18.95
C VAL A 126 -9.20 -2.67 18.87
N LEU A 127 -9.26 -3.78 19.61
CA LEU A 127 -8.14 -4.71 19.70
C LEU A 127 -7.72 -5.30 18.34
N PRO A 128 -8.61 -5.87 17.51
CA PRO A 128 -8.22 -6.38 16.19
C PRO A 128 -7.75 -5.26 15.26
N CYS A 129 -8.33 -4.06 15.34
CA CYS A 129 -7.86 -2.91 14.57
C CYS A 129 -6.44 -2.48 14.97
N ALA A 130 -6.14 -2.45 16.27
CA ALA A 130 -4.83 -2.10 16.79
C ALA A 130 -3.78 -3.17 16.45
N LEU A 131 -4.12 -4.46 16.57
CA LEU A 131 -3.26 -5.56 16.14
C LEU A 131 -2.99 -5.47 14.64
N LEU A 132 -4.01 -5.21 13.83
CA LEU A 132 -3.86 -5.03 12.40
C LEU A 132 -2.95 -3.84 12.09
N ALA A 133 -3.18 -2.65 12.66
CA ALA A 133 -2.30 -1.48 12.50
C ALA A 133 -0.85 -1.80 12.87
N TYR A 134 -0.62 -2.44 14.02
CA TYR A 134 0.70 -2.87 14.46
C TYR A 134 1.34 -3.79 13.42
N GLY A 135 0.62 -4.83 12.98
CA GLY A 135 1.09 -5.77 11.97
C GLY A 135 1.45 -5.07 10.66
N LEU A 136 0.62 -4.13 10.19
CA LEU A 136 0.88 -3.34 8.98
C LEU A 136 2.12 -2.45 9.12
N CYS A 137 2.30 -1.80 10.27
CA CYS A 137 3.48 -0.97 10.52
C CYS A 137 4.76 -1.80 10.62
N VAL A 138 4.71 -2.98 11.26
CA VAL A 138 5.85 -3.91 11.32
C VAL A 138 6.19 -4.43 9.92
N VAL A 139 5.18 -4.84 9.14
CA VAL A 139 5.36 -5.30 7.76
C VAL A 139 5.97 -4.21 6.91
N GLY A 140 5.43 -2.99 6.93
CA GLY A 140 5.96 -1.85 6.16
C GLY A 140 7.38 -1.45 6.57
N GLY A 141 7.65 -1.33 7.88
CA GLY A 141 8.98 -0.98 8.38
C GLY A 141 10.04 -2.03 8.03
N ASN A 142 9.69 -3.31 8.18
CA ASN A 142 10.58 -4.40 7.84
C ASN A 142 10.76 -4.52 6.33
N LEU A 143 9.71 -4.55 5.50
CA LEU A 143 9.83 -4.76 4.05
C LEU A 143 10.73 -3.74 3.37
N HIS A 144 10.66 -2.47 3.75
CA HIS A 144 11.49 -1.44 3.10
C HIS A 144 12.92 -1.42 3.60
N SER A 145 13.14 -1.69 4.89
CA SER A 145 14.49 -1.91 5.40
C SER A 145 15.11 -3.16 4.78
N GLY A 146 14.31 -4.23 4.68
CA GLY A 146 14.64 -5.49 4.04
C GLY A 146 15.03 -5.29 2.59
N PHE A 147 14.23 -4.55 1.81
CA PHE A 147 14.52 -4.26 0.40
C PHE A 147 15.87 -3.54 0.22
N ALA A 148 16.21 -2.60 1.10
CA ALA A 148 17.54 -1.99 1.08
C ALA A 148 18.65 -3.02 1.36
N PHE A 149 18.50 -3.82 2.41
CA PHE A 149 19.50 -4.84 2.75
C PHE A 149 19.63 -5.96 1.72
N THR A 150 18.53 -6.34 1.06
CA THR A 150 18.51 -7.41 0.06
C THR A 150 19.12 -6.98 -1.26
N THR A 151 19.17 -5.68 -1.56
CA THR A 151 19.61 -5.15 -2.88
C THR A 151 21.06 -4.70 -2.89
N ILE A 152 21.55 -4.11 -1.80
CA ILE A 152 22.88 -3.49 -1.76
C ILE A 152 23.99 -4.49 -2.08
N LEU A 153 24.02 -5.66 -1.42
CA LEU A 153 25.09 -6.64 -1.65
C LEU A 153 25.07 -7.25 -3.06
N PRO A 154 23.93 -7.68 -3.63
CA PRO A 154 23.89 -8.10 -5.04
C PRO A 154 24.30 -6.99 -6.02
N GLN A 155 23.94 -5.73 -5.76
CA GLN A 155 24.35 -4.62 -6.62
C GLN A 155 25.86 -4.38 -6.58
N VAL A 156 26.46 -4.36 -5.39
CA VAL A 156 27.92 -4.24 -5.24
C VAL A 156 28.62 -5.40 -5.92
N PHE A 157 28.15 -6.62 -5.68
CA PHE A 157 28.73 -7.83 -6.27
C PHE A 157 28.74 -7.78 -7.79
N HIS A 158 27.59 -7.51 -8.43
CA HIS A 158 27.47 -7.52 -9.89
C HIS A 158 28.07 -6.28 -10.58
N LYS A 159 28.10 -5.11 -9.95
CA LYS A 159 28.60 -3.87 -10.58
C LYS A 159 30.11 -3.66 -10.37
N HIS A 160 30.71 -4.20 -9.29
CA HIS A 160 32.05 -3.78 -8.84
C HIS A 160 33.07 -4.91 -8.71
N THR A 161 32.71 -6.17 -8.98
CA THR A 161 33.66 -7.30 -8.91
C THR A 161 34.15 -7.67 -10.32
N PRO A 162 35.40 -7.31 -10.70
CA PRO A 162 35.97 -7.71 -11.98
C PRO A 162 36.29 -9.22 -11.98
N GLN A 163 35.91 -9.92 -13.05
CA GLN A 163 36.16 -11.34 -13.27
C GLN A 163 37.66 -11.64 -13.48
N SER A 164 38.42 -11.87 -12.41
CA SER A 164 39.67 -12.64 -12.40
C SER A 164 40.42 -12.45 -11.07
N ASP A 165 40.32 -13.40 -10.14
CA ASP A 165 41.45 -13.99 -9.39
C ASP A 165 40.96 -14.90 -8.24
N GLU A 166 41.79 -15.83 -7.73
CA GLU A 166 41.49 -16.71 -6.58
C GLU A 166 41.04 -15.96 -5.30
N HIS A 167 41.41 -14.69 -5.17
CA HIS A 167 40.95 -13.82 -4.07
C HIS A 167 39.42 -13.53 -4.15
N GLU A 168 38.81 -13.64 -5.34
CA GLU A 168 37.36 -13.48 -5.54
C GLU A 168 36.56 -14.61 -4.90
N LEU A 169 37.08 -15.84 -4.86
CA LEU A 169 36.30 -17.00 -4.38
C LEU A 169 35.99 -16.88 -2.88
N ASN A 170 36.93 -16.29 -2.12
CA ASN A 170 36.75 -15.95 -0.72
C ASN A 170 35.83 -14.72 -0.53
N LEU A 171 35.91 -13.73 -1.41
CA LEU A 171 35.01 -12.56 -1.36
C LEU A 171 33.57 -12.96 -1.69
N HIS A 172 33.36 -13.74 -2.75
CA HIS A 172 32.06 -14.24 -3.17
C HIS A 172 31.38 -15.08 -2.08
N SER A 173 32.11 -16.02 -1.49
CA SER A 173 31.58 -16.83 -0.38
C SER A 173 31.27 -15.97 0.85
N THR A 174 32.09 -14.95 1.16
CA THR A 174 31.83 -14.02 2.27
C THR A 174 30.60 -13.15 2.01
N ILE A 175 30.43 -12.59 0.81
CA ILE A 175 29.29 -11.75 0.46
C ILE A 175 28.00 -12.60 0.45
N ASN A 176 28.03 -13.81 -0.11
CA ASN A 176 26.87 -14.70 -0.08
C ASN A 176 26.48 -15.14 1.33
N PHE A 177 27.48 -15.44 2.18
CA PHE A 177 27.22 -15.75 3.58
C PHE A 177 26.59 -14.56 4.31
N ALA A 178 27.09 -13.34 4.07
CA ALA A 178 26.52 -12.12 4.63
C ALA A 178 25.08 -11.89 4.16
N GLN A 179 24.82 -12.03 2.85
CA GLN A 179 23.49 -11.92 2.27
C GLN A 179 22.51 -12.94 2.86
N SER A 180 22.88 -14.22 2.91
CA SER A 180 22.04 -15.27 3.51
C SER A 180 21.76 -14.98 4.98
N THR A 181 22.76 -14.52 5.73
CA THR A 181 22.58 -14.17 7.16
C THR A 181 21.64 -12.99 7.33
N ILE A 182 21.74 -11.97 6.47
CA ILE A 182 20.81 -10.85 6.42
C ILE A 182 19.38 -11.35 6.16
N MET A 183 19.20 -12.23 5.16
CA MET A 183 17.91 -12.80 4.81
C MET A 183 17.30 -13.60 5.98
N ASP A 184 18.09 -14.42 6.66
CA ASP A 184 17.63 -15.18 7.83
C ASP A 184 17.11 -14.24 8.94
N ARG A 185 17.92 -13.25 9.32
CA ARG A 185 17.53 -12.28 10.36
C ARG A 185 16.33 -11.45 9.94
N TYR A 186 16.25 -11.12 8.66
CA TYR A 186 15.13 -10.41 8.07
C TYR A 186 13.84 -11.23 8.18
N VAL A 187 13.84 -12.50 7.77
CA VAL A 187 12.65 -13.36 7.83
C VAL A 187 12.16 -13.54 9.27
N PHE A 188 13.06 -13.79 10.22
CA PHE A 188 12.67 -13.87 11.63
C PHE A 188 12.14 -12.54 12.18
N GLY A 189 12.79 -11.42 11.86
CA GLY A 189 12.34 -10.08 12.27
C GLY A 189 10.99 -9.69 11.66
N TYR A 190 10.70 -10.17 10.45
CA TYR A 190 9.46 -9.94 9.72
C TYR A 190 8.27 -10.73 10.28
N THR A 191 8.51 -11.96 10.75
CA THR A 191 7.48 -12.94 11.15
C THR A 191 6.37 -12.41 12.10
N PRO A 192 6.66 -11.57 13.11
CA PRO A 192 5.60 -11.04 13.99
C PRO A 192 4.53 -10.21 13.27
N GLY A 193 4.89 -9.54 12.16
CA GLY A 193 3.96 -8.71 11.38
C GLY A 193 2.83 -9.54 10.76
N PRO A 194 3.13 -10.47 9.83
CA PRO A 194 2.13 -11.36 9.23
C PRO A 194 1.33 -12.15 10.26
N LEU A 195 1.98 -12.66 11.31
CA LEU A 195 1.28 -13.40 12.37
C LEU A 195 0.21 -12.53 13.03
N THR A 196 0.55 -11.29 13.37
CA THR A 196 -0.41 -10.38 13.99
C THR A 196 -1.55 -10.02 13.04
N ILE A 197 -1.25 -9.80 11.74
CA ILE A 197 -2.27 -9.56 10.71
C ILE A 197 -3.23 -10.76 10.61
N MET A 198 -2.72 -11.99 10.63
CA MET A 198 -3.54 -13.21 10.54
C MET A 198 -4.43 -13.38 11.78
N ILE A 199 -3.90 -13.15 12.98
CA ILE A 199 -4.67 -13.18 14.23
C ILE A 199 -5.78 -12.12 14.19
N ALA A 200 -5.43 -10.87 13.83
CA ALA A 200 -6.39 -9.78 13.69
C ALA A 200 -7.47 -10.12 12.65
N SER A 201 -7.07 -10.67 11.50
CA SER A 201 -7.98 -11.08 10.43
C SER A 201 -8.97 -12.16 10.89
N GLY A 202 -8.50 -13.21 11.57
CA GLY A 202 -9.37 -14.25 12.13
C GLY A 202 -10.38 -13.68 13.13
N TRP A 203 -9.94 -12.71 13.94
CA TRP A 203 -10.80 -12.01 14.89
C TRP A 203 -11.85 -11.14 14.18
N ILE A 204 -11.46 -10.40 13.14
CA ILE A 204 -12.38 -9.59 12.32
C ILE A 204 -13.44 -10.49 11.68
N ILE A 205 -13.04 -11.63 11.10
CA ILE A 205 -13.97 -12.63 10.54
C ILE A 205 -14.98 -13.06 11.61
N TYR A 206 -14.50 -13.43 12.80
CA TYR A 206 -15.36 -13.84 13.91
C TYR A 206 -16.39 -12.74 14.27
N ILE A 207 -15.96 -11.49 14.41
CA ILE A 207 -16.84 -10.37 14.75
C ILE A 207 -17.90 -10.15 13.65
N VAL A 208 -17.48 -10.13 12.38
CA VAL A 208 -18.37 -9.87 11.24
C VAL A 208 -19.43 -10.97 11.06
N ILE A 209 -19.09 -12.23 11.37
CA ILE A 209 -20.02 -13.35 11.23
C ILE A 209 -20.99 -13.44 12.42
N THR A 210 -20.49 -13.21 13.64
CA THR A 210 -21.23 -13.50 14.89
C THR A 210 -21.94 -12.30 15.49
N LYS A 211 -21.42 -11.07 15.29
CA LYS A 211 -21.98 -9.86 15.87
C LYS A 211 -22.72 -9.03 14.82
N GLU A 212 -23.65 -8.21 15.27
CA GLU A 212 -24.30 -7.20 14.43
C GLU A 212 -23.36 -6.01 14.22
N THR A 213 -22.67 -6.01 13.07
CA THR A 213 -21.81 -4.91 12.62
C THR A 213 -22.42 -4.19 11.43
N LYS A 214 -21.83 -3.07 11.01
CA LYS A 214 -22.24 -2.40 9.75
C LYS A 214 -21.76 -3.17 8.52
N PHE A 215 -20.83 -4.10 8.69
CA PHE A 215 -20.34 -4.93 7.59
C PHE A 215 -21.28 -6.11 7.31
N PRO A 216 -21.62 -6.36 6.04
CA PRO A 216 -22.33 -7.57 5.66
C PRO A 216 -21.43 -8.80 5.85
N LYS A 217 -22.03 -9.98 6.07
CA LYS A 217 -21.29 -11.22 6.34
C LYS A 217 -20.27 -11.60 5.25
N TRP A 218 -20.52 -11.24 3.99
CA TRP A 218 -19.58 -11.51 2.90
C TRP A 218 -18.26 -10.74 3.05
N PHE A 219 -18.22 -9.64 3.82
CA PHE A 219 -17.01 -8.88 4.08
C PHE A 219 -15.89 -9.75 4.69
N ALA A 220 -16.25 -10.85 5.37
CA ALA A 220 -15.29 -11.84 5.85
C ALA A 220 -14.35 -12.37 4.73
N LEU A 221 -14.82 -12.42 3.49
CA LEU A 221 -14.05 -12.84 2.31
C LEU A 221 -12.96 -11.83 1.89
N CYS A 222 -13.07 -10.57 2.34
CA CYS A 222 -12.15 -9.49 2.00
C CYS A 222 -11.10 -9.26 3.09
N THR A 223 -11.05 -10.11 4.11
CA THR A 223 -10.07 -10.00 5.20
C THR A 223 -8.70 -10.50 4.74
N PRO A 224 -7.59 -10.07 5.38
CA PRO A 224 -6.24 -10.48 5.00
C PRO A 224 -6.05 -11.99 4.87
N LEU A 225 -6.57 -12.78 5.81
CA LEU A 225 -6.42 -14.24 5.84
C LEU A 225 -7.04 -14.91 4.60
N VAL A 226 -8.26 -14.52 4.24
CA VAL A 226 -8.91 -15.06 3.03
C VAL A 226 -8.24 -14.52 1.77
N THR A 227 -7.76 -13.28 1.82
CA THR A 227 -7.05 -12.64 0.71
C THR A 227 -5.75 -13.36 0.37
N VAL A 228 -4.94 -13.71 1.37
CA VAL A 228 -3.74 -14.54 1.16
C VAL A 228 -4.09 -15.85 0.48
N ALA A 229 -5.15 -16.53 0.93
CA ALA A 229 -5.53 -17.84 0.38
C ALA A 229 -5.85 -17.76 -1.12
N TRP A 230 -6.69 -16.81 -1.54
CA TRP A 230 -7.03 -16.71 -2.96
C TRP A 230 -5.90 -16.09 -3.80
N VAL A 231 -5.09 -15.18 -3.26
CA VAL A 231 -3.91 -14.63 -3.97
C VAL A 231 -2.93 -15.75 -4.31
N ASN A 232 -2.66 -16.66 -3.36
CA ASN A 232 -1.81 -17.82 -3.61
C ASN A 232 -2.44 -18.77 -4.63
N LEU A 233 -3.75 -19.04 -4.52
CA LEU A 233 -4.46 -19.88 -5.49
C LEU A 233 -4.35 -19.32 -6.90
N ILE A 234 -4.64 -18.04 -7.10
CA ILE A 234 -4.58 -17.39 -8.42
C ILE A 234 -3.14 -17.33 -8.90
N GLY A 235 -2.24 -16.79 -8.09
CA GLY A 235 -0.88 -16.52 -8.52
C GLY A 235 -0.06 -17.78 -8.79
N PHE A 236 -0.12 -18.80 -7.92
CA PHE A 236 0.66 -20.03 -8.14
C PHE A 236 -0.02 -21.04 -9.06
N MET A 237 -1.36 -21.16 -9.03
CA MET A 237 -2.04 -22.23 -9.77
C MET A 237 -2.61 -21.78 -11.12
N LEU A 238 -2.97 -20.50 -11.26
CA LEU A 238 -3.68 -20.00 -12.46
C LEU A 238 -2.81 -19.13 -13.36
N MET A 239 -1.76 -18.50 -12.82
CA MET A 239 -0.92 -17.58 -13.58
C MET A 239 0.39 -18.24 -14.03
N PRO A 240 0.85 -17.97 -15.27
CA PRO A 240 2.13 -18.48 -15.75
C PRO A 240 3.31 -17.77 -15.08
N TRP A 241 4.46 -18.45 -15.07
CA TRP A 241 5.74 -17.83 -14.72
C TRP A 241 6.12 -16.74 -15.74
N PRO A 242 6.70 -15.59 -15.33
CA PRO A 242 6.96 -15.11 -13.96
C PRO A 242 5.79 -14.32 -13.34
N TRP A 243 4.68 -14.12 -14.06
CA TRP A 243 3.54 -13.30 -13.64
C TRP A 243 2.90 -13.74 -12.33
N GLY A 244 2.84 -15.06 -12.09
CA GLY A 244 2.42 -15.61 -10.81
C GLY A 244 3.25 -15.09 -9.63
N MET A 245 4.56 -14.91 -9.81
CA MET A 245 5.44 -14.39 -8.75
C MET A 245 5.23 -12.93 -8.45
N TYR A 246 5.03 -12.08 -9.47
CA TYR A 246 4.68 -10.67 -9.22
C TYR A 246 3.34 -10.58 -8.48
N PHE A 247 2.38 -11.41 -8.87
CA PHE A 247 1.06 -11.42 -8.27
C PHE A 247 1.11 -11.88 -6.80
N VAL A 248 1.70 -13.04 -6.53
CA VAL A 248 1.84 -13.56 -5.15
C VAL A 248 2.78 -12.68 -4.34
N GLY A 249 3.90 -12.25 -4.90
CA GLY A 249 4.90 -11.44 -4.21
C GLY A 249 4.36 -10.08 -3.74
N SER A 250 3.28 -9.60 -4.36
CA SER A 250 2.55 -8.40 -3.93
C SER A 250 1.45 -8.69 -2.89
N PHE A 251 1.47 -9.85 -2.21
CA PHE A 251 0.43 -10.22 -1.22
C PHE A 251 0.27 -9.18 -0.11
N GLY A 252 1.37 -8.55 0.32
CA GLY A 252 1.35 -7.49 1.32
C GLY A 252 0.49 -6.31 0.87
N THR A 253 0.53 -5.98 -0.41
CA THR A 253 -0.35 -4.97 -1.00
C THR A 253 -1.79 -5.45 -1.11
N TRP A 254 -2.01 -6.66 -1.61
CA TRP A 254 -3.36 -7.20 -1.84
C TRP A 254 -4.20 -7.28 -0.57
N ILE A 255 -3.63 -7.77 0.54
CA ILE A 255 -4.38 -7.97 1.80
C ILE A 255 -4.93 -6.67 2.38
N ILE A 256 -4.23 -5.55 2.17
CA ILE A 256 -4.64 -4.24 2.68
C ILE A 256 -5.58 -3.57 1.69
N PHE A 257 -5.24 -3.61 0.39
CA PHE A 257 -6.04 -3.02 -0.67
C PHE A 257 -7.46 -3.60 -0.70
N VAL A 258 -7.59 -4.92 -0.69
CA VAL A 258 -8.89 -5.62 -0.79
C VAL A 258 -9.77 -5.28 0.41
N MET A 259 -9.22 -5.34 1.62
CA MET A 259 -9.94 -5.00 2.84
C MET A 259 -10.34 -3.52 2.87
N ASN A 260 -9.44 -2.61 2.50
CA ASN A 260 -9.72 -1.18 2.45
C ASN A 260 -10.82 -0.85 1.44
N ALA A 261 -10.69 -1.39 0.22
CA ALA A 261 -11.66 -1.20 -0.85
C ALA A 261 -13.04 -1.73 -0.44
N ALA A 262 -13.11 -2.92 0.14
CA ALA A 262 -14.36 -3.50 0.63
C ALA A 262 -14.97 -2.67 1.77
N ALA A 263 -14.14 -2.23 2.74
CA ALA A 263 -14.62 -1.46 3.89
C ALA A 263 -15.17 -0.10 3.44
N SER A 264 -14.43 0.57 2.56
CA SER A 264 -14.82 1.84 1.95
C SER A 264 -16.08 1.69 1.11
N TRP A 265 -16.18 0.62 0.29
CA TRP A 265 -17.35 0.34 -0.53
C TRP A 265 -18.62 0.14 0.31
N VAL A 266 -18.54 -0.66 1.37
CA VAL A 266 -19.69 -0.89 2.25
C VAL A 266 -20.10 0.44 2.91
N LEU A 267 -19.17 1.14 3.54
CA LEU A 267 -19.48 2.34 4.31
C LEU A 267 -19.87 3.55 3.45
N TRP A 268 -19.40 3.60 2.20
CA TRP A 268 -19.88 4.58 1.21
C TRP A 268 -21.38 4.44 0.98
N ASN A 269 -21.87 3.20 0.91
CA ASN A 269 -23.26 2.88 0.59
C ASN A 269 -24.20 2.93 1.81
N VAL A 270 -23.66 2.97 3.04
CA VAL A 270 -24.42 3.10 4.30
C VAL A 270 -24.89 4.55 4.57
N LYS A 271 -25.02 5.39 3.53
CA LYS A 271 -25.31 6.84 3.57
C LYS A 271 -26.67 7.27 4.18
N ALA A 272 -27.29 6.50 5.08
CA ALA A 272 -28.63 6.77 5.61
C ALA A 272 -28.72 7.08 7.12
N GLY A 273 -27.63 7.21 7.90
CA GLY A 273 -27.83 7.45 9.35
C GLY A 273 -26.65 7.76 10.27
N ILE A 274 -25.55 8.36 9.80
CA ILE A 274 -24.52 8.87 10.72
C ILE A 274 -24.72 10.37 10.90
N THR A 275 -25.75 10.73 11.66
CA THR A 275 -25.89 12.10 12.21
C THR A 275 -24.94 12.17 13.41
N LEU A 276 -23.80 12.84 13.25
CA LEU A 276 -22.97 13.22 14.40
C LEU A 276 -23.78 14.22 15.23
N GLN A 277 -24.50 13.71 16.24
CA GLN A 277 -25.08 14.52 17.30
C GLN A 277 -23.92 15.05 18.14
N VAL A 278 -23.41 16.22 17.75
CA VAL A 278 -22.54 17.01 18.63
C VAL A 278 -23.44 17.47 19.77
N GLN A 279 -23.40 16.76 20.89
CA GLN A 279 -23.97 17.26 22.14
C GLN A 279 -23.14 18.47 22.55
N ASN A 280 -23.67 19.66 22.24
CA ASN A 280 -23.22 20.87 22.89
C ASN A 280 -23.60 20.73 24.37
N HIS A 281 -22.62 20.39 25.20
CA HIS A 281 -22.71 20.67 26.62
C HIS A 281 -22.60 22.18 26.78
N SER A 282 -23.77 22.85 26.79
CA SER A 282 -23.88 24.20 27.32
C SER A 282 -23.54 24.14 28.81
N VAL A 283 -22.41 24.73 29.17
CA VAL A 283 -22.05 25.10 30.55
C VAL A 283 -22.89 26.29 30.97
#